data_AF-A0AAU5XYE4-F1
#
_entry.id   AF-A0AAU5XYE4-F1
#
_cell.length_a   1.000
_cell.length_b   1.000
_cell.length_c   1.000
_cell.angle_alpha   90.00
_cell.angle_beta   90.00
_cell.angle_gamma   90.00
#
_symmetry.space_group_name_H-M   'P 1'
#
loop_
_entity.id
_entity.type
_entity.pdbx_description
1 polymer ?
#
loop_
_entity_poly.entity_id
_entity_poly.type
_entity_poly.pdbx_seq_one_letter_code
_entity_poly.pdbx_strand_id
1 'polypeptide(L)' 'MEAEIGRRAEPFSLQIIVLPVLDRLIRSAGPSAFLISEHGYASDGYEDWLRALVRALARTT' A
#
# COMPACT_ATOMS: atom_id res chain seq x y z
N MET A 1 -13.78 -3.57 0.62
CA MET A 1 -13.27 -2.48 -0.23
C MET A 1 -14.36 -1.86 -1.11
N GLU A 2 -14.81 -2.43 -2.24
CA GLU A 2 -15.81 -1.75 -3.13
C GLU A 2 -17.11 -1.37 -2.39
N ALA A 3 -17.60 -2.26 -1.52
CA ALA A 3 -18.71 -1.98 -0.63
C ALA A 3 -18.45 -0.80 0.35
N GLU A 4 -17.19 -0.54 0.73
CA GLU A 4 -16.79 0.58 1.59
C GLU A 4 -16.65 1.90 0.83
N ILE A 5 -16.27 1.88 -0.45
CA ILE A 5 -16.19 3.07 -1.32
C ILE A 5 -17.51 3.37 -2.04
N GLY A 6 -18.51 2.48 -1.95
CA GLY A 6 -19.86 2.70 -2.49
C GLY A 6 -19.94 2.71 -4.02
N ARG A 7 -18.87 2.30 -4.71
CA ARG A 7 -18.78 2.22 -6.16
C ARG A 7 -17.81 1.12 -6.56
N ARG A 8 -17.92 0.66 -7.80
CA ARG A 8 -16.92 -0.20 -8.43
C ARG A 8 -15.60 0.57 -8.54
N ALA A 9 -14.49 -0.06 -8.18
CA ALA A 9 -13.16 0.49 -8.40
C ALA A 9 -12.71 0.18 -9.82
N GLU A 10 -12.13 1.16 -10.51
CA GLU A 10 -11.42 0.89 -11.75
C GLU A 10 -10.19 0.01 -11.47
N PRO A 11 -9.76 -0.84 -12.43
CA PRO A 11 -8.57 -1.65 -12.27
C PRO A 11 -7.32 -0.80 -12.03
N PHE A 12 -6.52 -1.17 -11.05
CA PHE A 12 -5.22 -0.57 -10.77
C PHE A 12 -4.18 -1.64 -10.47
N SER A 13 -2.91 -1.29 -10.68
CA SER A 13 -1.76 -2.12 -10.32
C SER A 13 -1.05 -1.53 -9.11
N LEU A 14 -0.59 -2.39 -8.20
CA LEU A 14 0.19 -2.03 -7.02
C LEU A 14 1.36 -3.01 -6.88
N GLN A 15 2.57 -2.48 -6.71
CA GLN A 15 3.78 -3.26 -6.44
C GLN A 15 4.32 -2.92 -5.06
N ILE A 16 4.51 -3.95 -4.23
CA ILE A 16 5.14 -3.85 -2.92
C ILE A 16 6.38 -4.74 -2.93
N ILE A 17 7.53 -4.16 -2.60
CA ILE A 17 8.80 -4.88 -2.50
C ILE A 17 9.25 -4.82 -1.04
N VAL A 18 9.37 -5.99 -0.42
CA VAL A 18 9.85 -6.12 0.97
C VAL A 18 11.36 -6.32 0.97
N LEU A 19 12.07 -5.48 1.73
CA LEU A 19 13.52 -5.47 1.83
C LEU A 19 13.97 -5.97 3.21
N PRO A 20 14.95 -6.90 3.29
CA PRO A 20 15.50 -7.39 4.54
C PRO A 20 16.47 -6.36 5.14
N VAL A 21 15.92 -5.24 5.62
CA VAL A 21 16.66 -4.15 6.25
C VAL A 21 16.09 -3.86 7.64
N LEU A 22 16.94 -3.37 8.53
CA LEU A 22 16.60 -3.11 9.94
C LEU A 22 15.83 -1.80 10.16
N ASP A 23 15.69 -0.94 9.14
CA ASP A 23 14.90 0.27 9.27
C ASP A 23 13.38 -0.05 9.30
N ARG A 24 12.54 0.96 9.53
CA ARG A 24 11.07 0.83 9.55
C ARG A 24 10.40 1.71 8.51
N LEU A 25 11.10 1.98 7.41
CA LEU A 25 10.67 3.00 6.46
C LEU A 25 9.88 2.38 5.31
N ILE A 26 8.79 3.06 4.97
CA ILE A 26 8.06 2.86 3.72
C ILE A 26 8.46 3.99 2.78
N ARG A 27 8.94 3.64 1.58
CA ARG A 27 9.39 4.60 0.57
C ARG A 27 8.63 4.38 -0.73
N SER A 28 8.21 5.47 -1.37
CA SER A 28 7.70 5.39 -2.74
C SER A 28 8.88 5.21 -3.70
N ALA A 29 8.77 4.23 -4.59
CA ALA A 29 9.67 3.99 -5.72
C ALA A 29 9.01 4.30 -7.08
N GLY A 30 7.76 4.78 -7.06
CA GLY A 30 6.99 5.15 -8.23
C GLY A 30 5.51 5.38 -7.88
N PRO A 31 4.67 5.73 -8.87
CA PRO A 31 3.26 6.06 -8.66
C PRO A 31 2.46 4.96 -7.95
N SER A 32 2.82 3.70 -8.22
CA SER A 32 2.18 2.51 -7.61
C SER A 32 3.20 1.50 -7.09
N ALA A 33 4.42 1.95 -6.78
CA ALA A 33 5.51 1.08 -6.34
C ALA A 33 6.05 1.56 -4.99
N PHE A 34 6.14 0.66 -4.03
CA PHE A 34 6.60 0.96 -2.67
C PHE A 34 7.64 -0.05 -2.19
N LEU A 35 8.71 0.47 -1.59
CA LEU A 35 9.72 -0.30 -0.86
C LEU A 35 9.37 -0.27 0.62
N ILE A 36 9.33 -1.44 1.24
CA ILE A 36 8.96 -1.60 2.65
C ILE A 36 10.01 -2.46 3.31
N SER A 37 10.51 -2.07 4.48
CA SER A 37 11.38 -2.95 5.25
C SER A 37 10.62 -4.14 5.83
N GLU A 38 11.31 -5.25 6.08
CA GLU A 38 10.71 -6.42 6.76
C GLU A 38 10.04 -6.04 8.08
N HIS A 39 10.68 -5.17 8.87
CA HIS A 39 10.11 -4.69 10.13
C HIS A 39 8.87 -3.80 9.93
N GLY A 40 8.85 -2.99 8.86
CA GLY A 40 7.68 -2.20 8.50
C GLY A 40 6.52 -3.09 8.05
N TYR A 41 6.80 -4.11 7.25
CA TYR A 41 5.83 -5.10 6.79
C TYR A 41 5.25 -5.92 7.95
N ALA A 42 6.08 -6.34 8.90
CA ALA A 42 5.68 -7.11 10.07
C ALA A 42 5.06 -6.25 11.19
N SER A 43 4.93 -4.93 11.00
CA SER A 43 4.38 -4.04 12.01
C SER A 43 2.85 -4.02 12.00
N ASP A 44 2.25 -3.78 13.17
CA ASP A 44 0.79 -3.65 13.32
C ASP A 44 0.19 -2.54 12.44
N GLY A 45 0.98 -1.51 12.10
CA GLY A 45 0.53 -0.40 11.26
C GLY A 45 0.54 -0.69 9.76
N TYR A 46 1.08 -1.82 9.32
CA TYR A 46 1.18 -2.15 7.89
C TYR A 46 -0.19 -2.31 7.24
N GLU A 47 -1.12 -3.01 7.90
CA GLU A 47 -2.45 -3.26 7.33
C GLU A 47 -3.25 -1.96 7.16
N ASP A 48 -3.20 -1.08 8.15
CA ASP A 48 -3.87 0.22 8.10
C ASP A 48 -3.29 1.10 6.99
N TRP A 49 -1.96 1.11 6.85
CA TRP A 49 -1.29 1.81 5.77
C TRP A 49 -1.68 1.25 4.40
N LEU A 50 -1.69 -0.08 4.24
CA LEU A 50 -2.06 -0.74 2.98
C LEU A 50 -3.51 -0.45 2.60
N ARG A 51 -4.41 -0.49 3.59
CA ARG A 51 -5.83 -0.16 3.42
C ARG A 51 -6.02 1.29 2.97
N ALA A 52 -5.27 2.23 3.56
CA ALA A 52 -5.29 3.63 3.15
C ALA A 52 -4.78 3.83 1.72
N LEU A 53 -3.68 3.15 1.35
CA LEU A 53 -3.11 3.22 0.00
C LEU A 53 -4.08 2.68 -1.06
N VAL A 54 -4.65 1.50 -0.82
CA VAL A 54 -5.63 0.88 -1.74
C VAL A 54 -6.85 1.78 -1.94
N ARG A 55 -7.33 2.43 -0.87
CA ARG A 55 -8.43 3.41 -0.96
C ARG A 55 -8.05 4.63 -1.80
N ALA A 56 -6.82 5.12 -1.68
CA ALA A 56 -6.36 6.26 -2.48
C ALA A 56 -6.27 5.91 -3.97
N LEU A 57 -5.70 4.74 -4.30
CA LEU A 57 -5.56 4.29 -5.69
C LEU A 57 -6.94 4.11 -6.37
N ALA A 58 -7.91 3.56 -5.66
CA ALA A 58 -9.27 3.34 -6.18
C ALA A 58 -10.14 4.62 -6.30
N ARG A 59 -9.69 5.74 -5.73
CA ARG A 59 -10.36 7.05 -5.87
C ARG A 59 -9.81 7.89 -7.02
N THR A 60 -8.56 7.68 -7.37
CA THR A 60 -7.81 8.53 -8.31
C THR A 60 -8.01 8.10 -9.76
N THR A 61 -8.65 6.95 -9.96
CA THR A 61 -9.22 6.48 -11.23
C THR A 61 -10.74 6.66 -11.21
#